data_AF-A0A7K3R9H4-F1
#
_entry.id   AF-A0A7K3R9H4-F1
#
_cell.length_a   1.000
_cell.length_b   1.000
_cell.length_c   1.000
_cell.angle_alpha   90.00
_cell.angle_beta   90.00
_cell.angle_gamma   90.00
#
_symmetry.space_group_name_H-M   'P 1'
#
loop_
_entity.id
_entity.type
_entity.pdbx_description
1 polymer ?
#
loop_
_entity_poly.entity_id
_entity_poly.type
_entity_poly.pdbx_seq_one_letter_code
_entity_poly.pdbx_strand_id
1 'polypeptide(L)'
;EAVAAARDPRRPRAEAYLADYFGVRLPLHGDRCGGTDPGLLCGFGLRPDGLPVAYVAQCGTPTRPAGYRAAARTIRLADRLGVPVLTLVDTPGAANDAEAE
;
A
#
# COMPACT_ATOMS: atom_id res chain seq x y z
N GLU A 1 -16.57 15.64 -14.29
CA GLU A 1 -15.48 16.40 -13.62
C GLU A 1 -14.76 15.58 -12.54
N ALA A 2 -15.44 15.10 -11.49
CA ALA A 2 -14.82 14.32 -10.41
C ALA A 2 -14.01 13.09 -10.88
N VAL A 3 -14.53 12.34 -11.84
CA VAL A 3 -13.83 11.16 -12.41
C VAL A 3 -12.53 11.55 -13.12
N ALA A 4 -12.53 12.67 -13.86
CA ALA A 4 -11.34 13.16 -14.55
C ALA A 4 -10.28 13.63 -13.54
N ALA A 5 -10.69 14.34 -12.49
CA ALA A 5 -9.80 14.77 -11.40
C ALA A 5 -9.20 13.56 -10.65
N ALA A 6 -9.99 12.52 -10.39
CA ALA A 6 -9.51 11.31 -9.73
C ALA A 6 -8.44 10.56 -10.56
N ARG A 7 -8.44 10.73 -11.89
CA ARG A 7 -7.51 10.10 -12.84
C ARG A 7 -6.42 11.06 -13.34
N ASP A 8 -6.38 12.31 -12.86
CA ASP A 8 -5.40 13.30 -13.29
C ASP A 8 -3.97 12.80 -12.97
N PRO A 9 -3.03 12.80 -13.94
CA PRO A 9 -1.64 12.42 -13.70
C PRO A 9 -0.95 13.23 -12.60
N ARG A 10 -1.39 14.47 -12.35
CA ARG A 10 -0.86 15.36 -11.31
C ARG A 10 -1.44 15.09 -9.93
N ARG A 11 -2.44 14.22 -9.80
CA ARG A 11 -2.99 13.81 -8.52
C ARG A 11 -1.87 13.17 -7.68
N PRO A 12 -1.63 13.62 -6.43
CA PRO A 12 -0.66 12.98 -5.55
C PRO A 12 -0.96 11.48 -5.36
N ARG A 13 0.09 10.67 -5.41
CA ARG A 13 0.04 9.21 -5.23
C ARG A 13 0.40 8.82 -3.80
N ALA A 14 0.28 7.53 -3.49
CA ALA A 14 0.55 6.95 -2.19
C ALA A 14 1.84 7.46 -1.53
N GLU A 15 2.93 7.53 -2.29
CA GLU A 15 4.26 7.93 -1.81
C GLU A 15 4.26 9.33 -1.20
N ALA A 16 3.51 10.27 -1.81
CA ALA A 16 3.40 11.65 -1.35
C ALA A 16 2.67 11.72 -0.01
N TYR A 17 1.51 11.06 0.11
CA TYR A 17 0.76 11.00 1.37
C TYR A 17 1.54 10.29 2.47
N LEU A 18 2.21 9.18 2.15
CA LEU A 18 3.02 8.46 3.11
C LEU A 18 4.25 9.28 3.55
N ALA A 19 4.77 10.18 2.71
CA ALA A 19 5.94 11.01 3.04
C ALA A 19 5.54 12.18 3.95
N ASP A 20 4.33 12.70 3.77
CA ASP A 20 3.74 13.72 4.62
C ASP A 20 3.27 13.14 5.98
N TYR A 21 2.68 11.95 5.98
CA TYR A 21 2.08 11.34 7.18
C TYR A 21 3.10 10.75 8.18
N PHE A 22 4.24 10.25 7.70
CA PHE A 22 5.21 9.52 8.51
C PHE A 22 6.53 10.27 8.63
N GLY A 23 7.08 10.34 9.84
CA GLY A 23 8.45 10.83 10.07
C GLY A 23 9.51 9.80 9.65
N VAL A 24 9.22 8.51 9.81
CA VAL A 24 10.07 7.41 9.34
C VAL A 24 9.21 6.24 8.86
N ARG A 25 9.67 5.55 7.82
CA ARG A 25 9.01 4.36 7.26
C ARG A 25 9.98 3.18 7.23
N LEU A 26 9.47 2.00 7.57
CA LEU A 26 10.11 0.70 7.43
C LEU A 26 9.30 -0.13 6.41
N PRO A 27 9.72 -0.18 5.14
CA PRO A 27 9.03 -0.94 4.11
C PRO A 27 9.14 -2.45 4.32
N LEU A 28 8.06 -3.17 4.01
CA LEU A 28 8.01 -4.62 3.98
C LEU A 28 7.87 -5.11 2.54
N HIS A 29 8.83 -5.94 2.12
CA HIS A 29 8.90 -6.44 0.75
C HIS A 29 8.48 -7.91 0.66
N GLY A 30 8.05 -8.30 -0.55
CA GLY A 30 7.70 -9.68 -0.92
C GLY A 30 6.41 -10.18 -0.28
N ASP A 31 5.86 -11.27 -0.83
CA ASP A 31 4.65 -11.93 -0.34
C ASP A 31 4.92 -13.21 0.47
N ARG A 32 6.19 -13.66 0.54
CA ARG A 32 6.65 -14.95 1.11
C ARG A 32 6.28 -16.20 0.28
N CYS A 33 5.85 -16.01 -0.96
CA CYS A 33 5.58 -17.04 -1.95
C CYS A 33 6.40 -16.85 -3.24
N GLY A 34 7.39 -15.95 -3.22
CA GLY A 34 8.26 -15.67 -4.37
C GLY A 34 7.80 -14.51 -5.25
N GLY A 35 6.68 -13.85 -4.91
CA GLY A 35 6.13 -12.72 -5.66
C GLY A 35 6.40 -11.36 -5.01
N THR A 36 6.43 -10.31 -5.83
CA THR A 36 6.44 -8.91 -5.42
C THR A 36 5.43 -8.13 -6.26
N ASP A 37 4.92 -7.03 -5.70
CA ASP A 37 4.08 -6.09 -6.44
C ASP A 37 4.64 -4.67 -6.23
N PRO A 38 5.29 -4.06 -7.23
CA PRO A 38 5.78 -2.69 -7.12
C PRO A 38 4.64 -1.66 -7.03
N GLY A 39 3.43 -2.04 -7.43
CA GLY A 39 2.23 -1.21 -7.35
C GLY A 39 1.57 -1.15 -5.97
N LEU A 40 2.12 -1.86 -4.98
CA LEU A 40 1.60 -1.91 -3.63
C LEU A 40 2.72 -1.74 -2.58
N LEU A 41 2.70 -0.61 -1.89
CA LEU A 41 3.60 -0.33 -0.79
C LEU A 41 3.02 -0.88 0.52
N CYS A 42 3.79 -1.73 1.19
CA CYS A 42 3.45 -2.27 2.50
C CYS A 42 4.55 -1.91 3.50
N GLY A 43 4.18 -1.69 4.77
CA GLY A 43 5.18 -1.52 5.82
C GLY A 43 4.61 -1.00 7.13
N PHE A 44 5.52 -0.49 7.96
CA PHE A 44 5.19 0.25 9.17
C PHE A 44 5.83 1.62 9.10
N GLY A 45 5.19 2.61 9.70
CA GLY A 45 5.75 3.93 9.86
C GLY A 45 5.51 4.46 11.26
N LEU A 46 6.34 5.41 11.66
CA LEU A 46 6.15 6.17 12.88
C LEU A 46 5.64 7.56 12.49
N ARG A 47 4.48 7.93 13.02
CA ARG A 47 4.01 9.31 12.90
C ARG A 47 4.94 10.26 13.66
N PRO A 48 4.94 11.56 13.35
CA PRO A 48 5.73 12.55 14.09
C PRO A 48 5.43 12.60 15.60
N ASP A 49 4.23 12.20 16.02
CA ASP A 49 3.82 12.10 17.43
C ASP A 49 4.20 10.78 18.11
N GLY A 50 4.96 9.91 17.43
CA GLY A 50 5.45 8.65 17.97
C GLY A 50 4.48 7.48 17.88
N LEU A 51 3.30 7.65 17.27
CA LEU A 51 2.35 6.54 17.10
C LEU A 51 2.80 5.62 15.93
N PRO A 52 3.05 4.31 16.17
CA PRO A 52 3.33 3.37 15.10
C PRO A 52 2.04 3.02 14.34
N VAL A 53 2.11 3.00 13.01
CA VAL A 53 0.98 2.65 12.15
C VAL A 53 1.48 1.74 11.02
N ALA A 54 0.79 0.64 10.77
CA ALA A 54 1.01 -0.17 9.58
C ALA A 54 0.39 0.53 8.36
N TYR A 55 1.03 0.47 7.20
CA TYR A 55 0.46 1.00 5.97
C TYR A 55 0.38 -0.04 4.87
N VAL A 56 -0.69 0.05 4.08
CA VAL A 56 -0.90 -0.67 2.82
C VAL A 56 -1.42 0.35 1.80
N ALA A 57 -0.64 0.66 0.78
CA ALA A 57 -0.94 1.76 -0.12
C ALA A 57 -0.76 1.34 -1.58
N GLN A 58 -1.80 1.51 -2.38
CA GLN A 58 -1.77 1.24 -3.82
C GLN A 58 -1.25 2.48 -4.58
N CYS A 59 -0.47 2.26 -5.63
CA CYS A 59 0.24 3.32 -6.35
C CYS A 59 -0.38 3.68 -7.71
N GLY A 60 -1.68 3.41 -7.90
CA GLY A 60 -2.40 3.75 -9.13
C GLY A 60 -2.23 2.74 -10.26
N THR A 61 -1.72 1.54 -9.99
CA THR A 61 -1.56 0.44 -10.96
C THR A 61 -2.45 -0.75 -10.61
N PRO A 62 -2.79 -1.62 -11.58
CA PRO A 62 -3.53 -2.84 -11.27
C PRO A 62 -2.81 -3.67 -10.20
N THR A 63 -3.51 -4.03 -9.13
CA THR A 63 -2.91 -4.76 -8.00
C THR A 63 -2.78 -6.24 -8.34
N ARG A 64 -1.57 -6.78 -8.20
CA ARG A 64 -1.25 -8.18 -8.51
C ARG A 64 -1.60 -9.11 -7.33
N PRO A 65 -1.78 -10.43 -7.55
CA PRO A 65 -2.01 -11.38 -6.45
C PRO A 65 -0.95 -11.33 -5.35
N ALA A 66 0.33 -11.16 -5.72
CA ALA A 66 1.42 -10.98 -4.76
C ALA A 66 1.22 -9.74 -3.87
N GLY A 67 0.68 -8.66 -4.43
CA GLY A 67 0.30 -7.46 -3.70
C GLY A 67 -0.75 -7.76 -2.64
N TYR A 68 -1.87 -8.39 -3.02
CA TYR A 68 -2.91 -8.76 -2.05
C TYR A 68 -2.40 -9.68 -0.93
N ARG A 69 -1.51 -10.63 -1.25
CA ARG A 69 -0.85 -11.47 -0.23
C ARG A 69 0.06 -10.65 0.69
N ALA A 70 0.80 -9.68 0.16
CA ALA A 70 1.63 -8.77 0.95
C ALA A 70 0.78 -7.87 1.86
N ALA A 71 -0.31 -7.29 1.35
CA ALA A 71 -1.29 -6.52 2.14
C ALA A 71 -1.85 -7.35 3.30
N ALA A 72 -2.36 -8.55 3.00
CA ALA A 72 -2.95 -9.42 4.01
C ALA A 72 -1.91 -9.84 5.08
N ARG A 73 -0.65 -10.06 4.69
CA ARG A 73 0.44 -10.33 5.63
C ARG A 73 0.70 -9.13 6.55
N THR A 74 0.75 -7.92 5.99
CA THR A 74 0.99 -6.68 6.75
C THR A 74 -0.13 -6.45 7.76
N ILE A 75 -1.39 -6.61 7.34
CA ILE A 75 -2.57 -6.45 8.22
C ILE A 75 -2.54 -7.48 9.36
N ARG A 76 -2.26 -8.76 9.07
CA ARG A 76 -2.11 -9.80 10.11
C ARG A 76 -0.95 -9.54 11.06
N LEU A 77 0.12 -8.90 10.60
CA LEU A 77 1.22 -8.52 11.46
C LEU A 77 0.86 -7.31 12.33
N ALA A 78 0.14 -6.34 11.78
CA ALA A 78 -0.36 -5.18 12.52
C ALA A 78 -1.29 -5.59 13.66
N ASP A 79 -2.23 -6.50 13.39
CA ASP A 79 -3.14 -7.09 14.37
C ASP A 79 -2.38 -7.75 15.54
N ARG A 80 -1.40 -8.60 15.23
CA ARG A 80 -0.54 -9.25 16.25
C ARG A 80 0.28 -8.27 17.09
N LEU A 81 0.64 -7.11 16.53
CA LEU A 81 1.41 -6.08 17.23
C LEU A 81 0.51 -5.05 17.93
N GLY A 82 -0.81 -5.14 17.76
CA GLY A 82 -1.76 -4.17 18.33
C GLY A 82 -1.61 -2.76 17.76
N VAL A 83 -1.16 -2.62 16.50
CA VAL A 83 -0.97 -1.32 15.85
C VAL A 83 -2.07 -1.05 14.82
N PRO A 84 -2.51 0.21 14.68
CA PRO A 84 -3.51 0.58 13.68
C PRO A 84 -3.00 0.40 12.25
N VAL A 85 -3.94 0.26 11.30
CA VAL A 85 -3.66 0.12 9.87
C VAL A 85 -4.22 1.32 9.11
N LEU A 86 -3.36 1.96 8.30
CA LEU A 86 -3.72 2.95 7.29
C LEU A 86 -3.75 2.29 5.91
N THR A 87 -4.87 2.38 5.20
CA THR A 87 -4.96 1.94 3.80
C THR A 87 -5.15 3.13 2.86
N LEU A 88 -4.34 3.20 1.80
CA LEU A 88 -4.52 4.16 0.71
C LEU A 88 -4.98 3.42 -0.54
N VAL A 89 -6.24 3.65 -0.92
CA VAL A 89 -6.88 3.01 -2.08
C VAL A 89 -6.73 3.91 -3.30
N ASP A 90 -5.82 3.53 -4.19
CA ASP A 90 -5.60 4.17 -5.49
C ASP A 90 -5.23 3.09 -6.50
N THR A 91 -6.24 2.54 -7.17
CA THR A 91 -6.06 1.46 -8.13
C THR A 91 -7.10 1.56 -9.25
N PRO A 92 -6.75 1.22 -10.50
CA PRO A 92 -7.72 0.97 -11.56
C PRO A 92 -8.44 -0.38 -11.41
N GLY A 93 -7.97 -1.29 -10.54
CA GLY A 93 -8.54 -2.62 -10.32
C GLY A 93 -7.50 -3.69 -9.93
N ALA A 94 -7.91 -4.95 -9.89
CA ALA A 94 -6.98 -6.07 -9.83
C ALA A 94 -6.31 -6.29 -11.20
N ALA A 95 -5.08 -6.78 -11.21
CA ALA A 95 -4.44 -7.28 -12.42
C ALA A 95 -5.25 -8.45 -12.99
N ASN A 96 -5.38 -8.51 -14.32
CA ASN A 96 -6.14 -9.52 -15.05
C ASN A 96 -5.32 -10.14 -16.20
N ASP A 97 -4.00 -10.15 -16.06
CA ASP A 97 -3.08 -10.78 -17.00
C ASP A 97 -2.94 -12.28 -16.71
N ALA A 98 -2.35 -13.02 -17.65
CA ALA A 98 -2.18 -14.48 -17.52
C ALA A 98 -1.28 -14.89 -16.33
N GLU A 99 -0.49 -13.97 -15.78
CA GLU A 99 0.29 -14.21 -14.55
C GLU A 99 -0.55 -14.05 -13.27
N ALA A 100 -1.73 -13.43 -13.36
CA ALA A 100 -2.62 -13.18 -12.23
C ALA A 100 -3.70 -14.25 -12.02
N GLU A 101 -3.97 -15.09 -13.03
CA GLU A 101 -4.87 -16.26 -12.99
C GLU A 101 -4.13 -17.53 -12.53
#